data_AF-A0A952X7B9-F1
#
_entry.id   AF-A0A952X7B9-F1
#
_cell.length_a   1.000
_cell.length_b   1.000
_cell.length_c   1.000
_cell.angle_alpha   90.00
_cell.angle_beta   90.00
_cell.angle_gamma   90.00
#
_symmetry.space_group_name_H-M   'P 1'
#
loop_
_entity.id
_entity.type
_entity.pdbx_description
1 polymer ?
#
loop_
_entity_poly.entity_id
_entity_poly.type
_entity_poly.pdbx_seq_one_letter_code
_entity_poly.pdbx_strand_id
1 'polypeptide(L)'
;MLNNFTSFLDQAGLRNYTVTFLAGDASPRKYYRIATSNNTYVLMDSPLLESNDHFTAISETLNTAGFSAPKVLFRTSELLLLEDLGDCTFTFMLKHHPEQRDDLYRLATQTTLELSTKLTDQPQSVPFYTLEKFLEGVTTFLDWYYPETQGHQASQSARQSFLELWTHLYHEFQALPQGIMLRDFHVDNLIYLENRPDTQACGLLDFQDACWGPAVYDFLSLVDDVRLDLPDLLIDQCWAHYLRAFPTLNKSLAQKLSVSRLTRILGVFVRLAKRDGKPHYLNHIPRIWKIMERNFQNPDLVDIKGWFASNITSSQGERCVNQAMILAAGMGKRLQPLTLTTPKPLIKLKGKPLIQYALDRLKSMTKIVVNTHYLADQIHTYLANKNVIISHENSLLETGGGVLNALHHFRQDPILCLNSDIWWQENQGNILEELMSTWDDAFMDVLLVLVQKENTLNFAGLGDFTWDGKTLTPAFRENDTAPYVYTGIQILHPRAFLDEKFRAFSLVEIYKKAAKQNRLKAIILNGKWSDIGTPQALEKLQEMDLSHYFLEEEK
;
A
#
# COMPACT_ATOMS: atom_id res chain seq x y z
N MET A 1 13.81 -12.78 -35.79
CA MET A 1 12.69 -13.29 -34.97
C MET A 1 11.58 -13.90 -35.82
N LEU A 2 11.02 -13.21 -36.83
CA LEU A 2 9.92 -13.73 -37.67
C LEU A 2 10.20 -15.06 -38.40
N ASN A 3 11.45 -15.31 -38.84
CA ASN A 3 11.79 -16.55 -39.58
C ASN A 3 11.63 -17.84 -38.76
N ASN A 4 11.58 -17.78 -37.43
CA ASN A 4 11.46 -18.99 -36.59
C ASN A 4 10.01 -19.51 -36.49
N PHE A 5 9.01 -18.64 -36.68
CA PHE A 5 7.61 -19.04 -36.53
C PHE A 5 6.94 -19.42 -37.85
N THR A 6 7.50 -18.99 -38.99
CA THR A 6 6.88 -19.18 -40.31
C THR A 6 6.57 -20.64 -40.61
N SER A 7 7.53 -21.55 -40.41
CA SER A 7 7.31 -22.98 -40.65
C SER A 7 6.19 -23.56 -39.77
N PHE A 8 6.14 -23.16 -38.50
CA PHE A 8 5.10 -23.60 -37.56
C PHE A 8 3.71 -23.08 -37.96
N LEU A 9 3.61 -21.80 -38.29
CA LEU A 9 2.35 -21.16 -38.68
C LEU A 9 1.85 -21.69 -40.04
N ASP A 10 2.76 -21.96 -40.98
CA ASP A 10 2.43 -22.60 -42.26
C ASP A 10 1.88 -24.02 -42.06
N GLN A 11 2.48 -24.81 -41.15
CA GLN A 11 1.99 -26.14 -40.79
C GLN A 11 0.63 -26.09 -40.08
N ALA A 12 0.39 -25.05 -39.28
CA ALA A 12 -0.90 -24.76 -38.68
C ALA A 12 -1.95 -24.26 -39.71
N GLY A 13 -1.56 -24.08 -40.97
CA GLY A 13 -2.44 -23.63 -42.06
C GLY A 13 -2.66 -22.11 -42.12
N LEU A 14 -1.91 -21.32 -41.35
CA LEU A 14 -2.03 -19.86 -41.33
C LEU A 14 -1.13 -19.22 -42.39
N ARG A 15 -1.71 -18.34 -43.21
CA ARG A 15 -1.02 -17.58 -44.26
C ARG A 15 -1.46 -16.11 -44.21
N ASN A 16 -0.66 -15.22 -44.80
CA ASN A 16 -0.97 -13.78 -44.91
C ASN A 16 -1.37 -13.17 -43.56
N TYR A 17 -0.49 -13.27 -42.58
CA TYR A 17 -0.74 -12.82 -41.21
C TYR A 17 0.20 -11.68 -40.79
N THR A 18 -0.23 -10.92 -39.79
CA THR A 18 0.63 -9.99 -39.03
C THR A 18 0.92 -10.55 -37.65
N VAL A 19 2.10 -10.27 -37.14
CA VAL A 19 2.55 -10.71 -35.80
C VAL A 19 2.75 -9.49 -34.91
N THR A 20 2.05 -9.44 -33.78
CA THR A 20 2.18 -8.39 -32.78
C THR A 20 2.57 -9.01 -31.45
N PHE A 21 3.60 -8.49 -30.80
CA PHE A 21 3.98 -8.94 -29.45
C PHE A 21 2.92 -8.50 -28.43
N LEU A 22 2.51 -9.42 -27.54
CA LEU A 22 1.55 -9.14 -26.46
C LEU A 22 2.23 -9.01 -25.11
N ALA A 23 2.94 -10.06 -24.68
CA ALA A 23 3.52 -10.14 -23.33
C ALA A 23 4.71 -11.11 -23.27
N GLY A 24 5.58 -10.93 -22.28
CA GLY A 24 6.72 -11.83 -22.03
C GLY A 24 7.70 -11.43 -20.93
N ASP A 25 7.30 -10.57 -20.00
CA ASP A 25 8.24 -10.00 -19.02
C ASP A 25 8.34 -10.80 -17.72
N ALA A 26 7.34 -11.62 -17.37
CA ALA A 26 7.24 -12.31 -16.06
C ALA A 26 7.58 -13.80 -16.08
N SER A 27 7.76 -14.36 -17.27
CA SER A 27 8.00 -15.77 -17.52
C SER A 27 8.94 -15.87 -18.73
N PRO A 28 9.71 -16.96 -18.89
CA PRO A 28 10.43 -17.22 -20.13
C PRO A 28 9.50 -17.39 -21.35
N ARG A 29 8.18 -17.50 -21.15
CA ARG A 29 7.17 -17.54 -22.20
C ARG A 29 6.99 -16.18 -22.86
N LYS A 30 6.84 -16.18 -24.18
CA LYS A 30 6.46 -15.00 -24.97
C LYS A 30 5.16 -15.27 -25.70
N TYR A 31 4.30 -14.27 -25.74
CA TYR A 31 3.00 -14.34 -26.38
C TYR A 31 2.94 -13.33 -27.53
N TYR A 32 2.48 -13.79 -28.69
CA TYR A 32 2.31 -12.98 -29.88
C TYR A 32 0.90 -13.16 -30.43
N ARG A 33 0.22 -12.08 -30.76
CA ARG A 33 -1.01 -12.13 -31.53
C ARG A 33 -0.67 -12.34 -33.00
N ILE A 34 -1.29 -13.35 -33.59
CA ILE A 34 -1.25 -13.64 -35.02
C ILE A 34 -2.60 -13.24 -35.59
N ALA A 35 -2.63 -12.18 -36.40
CA ALA A 35 -3.86 -11.71 -37.04
C ALA A 35 -3.86 -12.08 -38.52
N THR A 36 -4.91 -12.74 -38.97
CA THR A 36 -5.22 -13.00 -40.38
C THR A 36 -6.33 -12.05 -40.84
N SER A 37 -6.77 -12.12 -42.09
CA SER A 37 -7.86 -11.28 -42.58
C SER A 37 -9.19 -11.48 -41.84
N ASN A 38 -9.42 -12.66 -41.27
CA ASN A 38 -10.72 -13.05 -40.72
C ASN A 38 -10.69 -13.41 -39.23
N ASN A 39 -9.53 -13.80 -38.69
CA ASN A 39 -9.40 -14.33 -37.33
C ASN A 39 -8.11 -13.87 -36.66
N THR A 40 -8.09 -13.89 -35.32
CA THR A 40 -6.89 -13.72 -34.50
C THR A 40 -6.60 -14.97 -33.68
N TYR A 41 -5.32 -15.18 -33.40
CA TYR A 41 -4.79 -16.30 -32.63
C TYR A 41 -3.69 -15.79 -31.69
N VAL A 42 -3.38 -16.56 -30.65
CA VAL A 42 -2.23 -16.31 -29.79
C VAL A 42 -1.18 -17.39 -30.01
N LEU A 43 0.00 -17.01 -30.47
CA LEU A 43 1.19 -17.85 -30.49
C LEU A 43 1.90 -17.72 -29.14
N MET A 44 2.02 -18.84 -28.43
CA MET A 44 2.84 -18.98 -27.24
C MET A 44 4.17 -19.65 -27.62
N ASP A 45 5.27 -18.92 -27.37
CA ASP A 45 6.65 -19.35 -27.51
C ASP A 45 7.21 -19.67 -26.12
N SER A 46 7.45 -20.95 -25.83
CA SER A 46 7.72 -21.44 -24.48
C SER A 46 8.78 -22.55 -24.48
N PRO A 47 9.98 -22.31 -23.91
CA PRO A 47 11.02 -23.34 -23.78
C PRO A 47 10.71 -24.36 -22.67
N LEU A 48 9.58 -24.24 -21.96
CA LEU A 48 9.24 -25.04 -20.77
C LEU A 48 8.41 -26.28 -21.14
N LEU A 49 9.06 -27.31 -21.67
CA LEU A 49 8.39 -28.48 -22.28
C LEU A 49 7.34 -29.17 -21.38
N GLU A 50 7.71 -29.61 -20.17
CA GLU A 50 6.79 -30.30 -19.24
C GLU A 50 5.60 -29.39 -18.83
N SER A 51 5.86 -28.09 -18.70
CA SER A 51 4.82 -27.13 -18.37
C SER A 51 3.86 -26.85 -19.54
N ASN A 52 4.32 -27.01 -20.79
CA ASN A 52 3.46 -26.92 -21.97
C ASN A 52 2.49 -28.10 -22.06
N ASP A 53 2.91 -29.29 -21.65
CA ASP A 53 2.04 -30.47 -21.54
C ASP A 53 0.98 -30.30 -20.46
N HIS A 54 1.38 -29.83 -19.27
CA HIS A 54 0.44 -29.48 -18.20
C HIS A 54 -0.56 -28.40 -18.66
N PHE A 55 -0.08 -27.33 -19.30
CA PHE A 55 -0.95 -26.29 -19.85
C PHE A 55 -2.00 -26.87 -20.81
N THR A 56 -1.57 -27.73 -21.74
CA THR A 56 -2.47 -28.35 -22.72
C THR A 56 -3.54 -29.19 -22.04
N ALA A 57 -3.13 -30.06 -21.11
CA ALA A 57 -4.04 -30.97 -20.44
C ALA A 57 -5.02 -30.26 -19.50
N ILE A 58 -4.60 -29.18 -18.83
CA ILE A 58 -5.47 -28.33 -18.01
C ILE A 58 -6.43 -27.54 -18.91
N SER A 59 -5.96 -26.99 -20.03
CA SER A 59 -6.82 -26.29 -21.01
C SER A 59 -7.91 -27.21 -21.55
N GLU A 60 -7.56 -28.45 -21.93
CA GLU A 60 -8.53 -29.46 -22.38
C GLU A 60 -9.54 -29.82 -21.29
N THR A 61 -9.07 -29.99 -20.05
CA THR A 61 -9.93 -30.27 -18.89
C THR A 61 -10.96 -29.16 -18.67
N LEU A 62 -10.50 -27.90 -18.65
CA LEU A 62 -11.36 -26.73 -18.47
C LEU A 62 -12.36 -26.57 -19.61
N ASN A 63 -11.91 -26.68 -20.86
CA ASN A 63 -12.78 -26.60 -22.03
C ASN A 63 -13.84 -27.72 -22.06
N THR A 64 -13.46 -28.95 -21.71
CA THR A 64 -14.37 -30.10 -21.65
C THR A 64 -15.43 -29.91 -20.55
N ALA A 65 -15.05 -29.29 -19.43
CA ALA A 65 -15.98 -28.93 -18.35
C ALA A 65 -16.83 -27.68 -18.66
N GLY A 66 -16.66 -27.07 -19.84
CA GLY A 66 -17.45 -25.93 -20.29
C GLY A 66 -16.95 -24.57 -19.80
N PHE A 67 -15.67 -24.45 -19.43
CA PHE A 67 -15.03 -23.17 -19.11
C PHE A 67 -14.23 -22.61 -20.30
N SER A 68 -14.02 -21.30 -20.30
CA SER A 68 -13.33 -20.61 -21.39
C SER A 68 -11.83 -20.47 -21.15
N ALA A 69 -11.07 -21.57 -21.28
CA ALA A 69 -9.62 -21.53 -21.39
C ALA A 69 -9.18 -21.47 -22.88
N PRO A 70 -8.03 -20.85 -23.24
CA PRO A 70 -7.57 -20.81 -24.62
C PRO A 70 -7.40 -22.24 -25.17
N LYS A 71 -8.20 -22.59 -26.18
CA LYS A 71 -8.08 -23.88 -26.86
C LYS A 71 -6.71 -23.99 -27.54
N VAL A 72 -6.06 -25.13 -27.39
CA VAL A 72 -4.83 -25.45 -28.12
C VAL A 72 -5.23 -25.93 -29.52
N LEU A 73 -4.99 -25.10 -30.53
CA LEU A 73 -5.40 -25.36 -31.92
C LEU A 73 -4.35 -26.15 -32.69
N PHE A 74 -3.08 -25.86 -32.42
CA PHE A 74 -1.94 -26.54 -33.00
C PHE A 74 -0.74 -26.40 -32.05
N ARG A 75 0.11 -27.42 -31.94
CA ARG A 75 1.28 -27.35 -31.07
C ARG A 75 2.44 -28.23 -31.52
N THR A 76 3.62 -27.81 -31.11
CA THR A 76 4.85 -28.61 -31.03
C THR A 76 5.23 -28.74 -29.56
N SER A 77 6.48 -29.12 -29.26
CA SER A 77 7.01 -29.12 -27.88
C SER A 77 7.24 -27.71 -27.33
N GLU A 78 7.61 -26.75 -28.19
CA GLU A 78 8.03 -25.39 -27.77
C GLU A 78 7.04 -24.29 -28.19
N LEU A 79 6.25 -24.53 -29.24
CA LEU A 79 5.32 -23.55 -29.80
C LEU A 79 3.88 -24.06 -29.72
N LEU A 80 2.97 -23.20 -29.24
CA LEU A 80 1.54 -23.48 -29.18
C LEU A 80 0.78 -22.35 -29.88
N LEU A 81 -0.11 -22.72 -30.79
CA LEU A 81 -1.10 -21.83 -31.37
C LEU A 81 -2.40 -22.00 -30.60
N LEU A 82 -2.86 -20.92 -29.99
CA LEU A 82 -3.99 -20.87 -29.08
C LEU A 82 -5.12 -20.04 -29.67
N GLU A 83 -6.34 -20.34 -29.23
CA GLU A 83 -7.47 -19.43 -29.35
C GLU A 83 -7.14 -18.08 -28.70
N ASP A 84 -7.45 -16.99 -29.40
CA ASP A 84 -7.34 -15.64 -28.88
C ASP A 84 -8.63 -15.27 -28.14
N LEU A 85 -8.53 -15.09 -26.82
CA LEU A 85 -9.65 -14.66 -25.99
C LEU A 85 -9.88 -13.13 -26.04
N GLY A 86 -9.02 -12.38 -26.73
CA GLY A 86 -9.14 -10.93 -26.86
C GLY A 86 -8.45 -10.15 -25.73
N ASP A 87 -8.77 -8.86 -25.63
CA ASP A 87 -8.03 -7.89 -24.79
C ASP A 87 -8.85 -7.36 -23.60
N CYS A 88 -10.11 -7.78 -23.46
CA CYS A 88 -11.02 -7.29 -22.43
C CYS A 88 -10.74 -7.95 -21.07
N THR A 89 -9.51 -7.82 -20.55
CA THR A 89 -9.20 -8.29 -19.20
C THR A 89 -10.12 -7.64 -18.16
N PHE A 90 -10.36 -8.28 -17.03
CA PHE A 90 -11.18 -7.68 -15.98
C PHE A 90 -10.54 -6.37 -15.49
N THR A 91 -9.21 -6.28 -15.41
CA THR A 91 -8.51 -5.02 -15.15
C THR A 91 -8.85 -3.94 -16.17
N PHE A 92 -8.87 -4.27 -17.47
CA PHE A 92 -9.29 -3.35 -18.51
C PHE A 92 -10.76 -2.93 -18.34
N MET A 93 -11.66 -3.90 -18.16
CA MET A 93 -13.09 -3.64 -18.00
C MET A 93 -13.38 -2.79 -16.76
N LEU A 94 -12.78 -3.06 -15.62
CA LEU A 94 -12.98 -2.29 -14.39
C LEU A 94 -12.45 -0.86 -14.49
N LYS A 95 -11.45 -0.62 -15.34
CA LYS A 95 -10.89 0.70 -15.59
C LYS A 95 -11.77 1.54 -16.53
N HIS A 96 -12.30 0.91 -17.57
CA HIS A 96 -13.03 1.60 -18.64
C HIS A 96 -14.56 1.58 -18.46
N HIS A 97 -15.07 0.61 -17.71
CA HIS A 97 -16.48 0.35 -17.41
C HIS A 97 -16.68 0.04 -15.90
N PRO A 98 -16.31 0.96 -15.00
CA PRO A 98 -16.37 0.74 -13.55
C PRO A 98 -17.78 0.39 -13.04
N GLU A 99 -18.83 0.78 -13.77
CA GLU A 99 -20.23 0.42 -13.51
C GLU A 99 -20.50 -1.09 -13.61
N GLN A 100 -19.69 -1.83 -14.37
CA GLN A 100 -19.84 -3.29 -14.55
C GLN A 100 -19.16 -4.10 -13.45
N ARG A 101 -18.55 -3.45 -12.45
CA ARG A 101 -17.75 -4.12 -11.41
C ARG A 101 -18.52 -5.24 -10.72
N ASP A 102 -19.73 -4.96 -10.26
CA ASP A 102 -20.51 -5.92 -9.48
C ASP A 102 -20.91 -7.14 -10.34
N ASP A 103 -21.20 -6.93 -11.62
CA ASP A 103 -21.56 -8.00 -12.56
C ASP A 103 -20.35 -8.88 -12.93
N LEU A 104 -19.18 -8.26 -13.15
CA LEU A 104 -17.94 -8.98 -13.38
C LEU A 104 -17.56 -9.84 -12.16
N TYR A 105 -17.65 -9.28 -10.95
CA TYR A 105 -17.36 -10.02 -9.72
C TYR A 105 -18.38 -11.13 -9.44
N ARG A 106 -19.65 -10.92 -9.78
CA ARG A 106 -20.68 -11.96 -9.73
C ARG A 106 -20.36 -13.10 -10.70
N LEU A 107 -20.00 -12.77 -11.94
CA LEU A 107 -19.59 -13.74 -12.97
C LEU A 107 -18.37 -14.55 -12.53
N ALA A 108 -17.32 -13.87 -12.04
CA ALA A 108 -16.12 -14.52 -11.55
C ALA A 108 -16.40 -15.40 -10.32
N THR A 109 -17.22 -14.94 -9.38
CA THR A 109 -17.64 -15.73 -8.21
C THR A 109 -18.38 -17.00 -8.66
N GLN A 110 -19.36 -16.88 -9.56
CA GLN A 110 -20.08 -18.02 -10.10
C GLN A 110 -19.15 -18.98 -10.85
N THR A 111 -18.12 -18.47 -11.54
CA THR A 111 -17.10 -19.28 -12.21
C THR A 111 -16.28 -20.11 -11.22
N THR A 112 -15.80 -19.51 -10.12
CA THR A 112 -15.06 -20.26 -9.08
C THR A 112 -15.92 -21.33 -8.40
N LEU A 113 -17.20 -21.03 -8.19
CA LEU A 113 -18.18 -21.97 -7.65
C LEU A 113 -18.38 -23.16 -8.60
N GLU A 114 -18.60 -22.89 -9.88
CA GLU A 114 -18.76 -23.95 -10.88
C GLU A 114 -17.49 -24.78 -11.07
N LEU A 115 -16.30 -24.17 -11.02
CA LEU A 115 -15.01 -24.89 -11.03
C LEU A 115 -14.96 -25.89 -9.87
N SER A 116 -15.42 -25.47 -8.69
CA SER A 116 -15.44 -26.28 -7.48
C SER A 116 -16.47 -27.41 -7.49
N THR A 117 -17.57 -27.28 -8.26
CA THR A 117 -18.67 -28.25 -8.25
C THR A 117 -18.75 -29.12 -9.50
N LYS A 118 -18.29 -28.66 -10.67
CA LYS A 118 -18.37 -29.41 -11.93
C LYS A 118 -17.24 -30.43 -12.08
N LEU A 119 -16.08 -30.15 -11.49
CA LEU A 119 -14.93 -31.06 -11.48
C LEU A 119 -14.89 -31.76 -10.13
N THR A 120 -15.62 -32.88 -10.00
CA THR A 120 -15.79 -33.61 -8.74
C THR A 120 -14.64 -34.56 -8.41
N ASP A 121 -13.93 -35.02 -9.43
CA ASP A 121 -12.78 -35.92 -9.32
C ASP A 121 -11.53 -35.26 -9.85
N GLN A 122 -10.39 -35.60 -9.25
CA GLN A 122 -9.10 -35.09 -9.68
C GLN A 122 -8.79 -35.55 -11.11
N PRO A 123 -8.63 -34.63 -12.08
CA PRO A 123 -8.13 -34.98 -13.39
C PRO A 123 -6.69 -35.50 -13.28
N GLN A 124 -6.35 -36.57 -14.00
CA GLN A 124 -5.01 -37.17 -13.98
C GLN A 124 -3.90 -36.16 -14.34
N SER A 125 -4.23 -35.15 -15.15
CA SER A 125 -3.35 -34.06 -15.57
C SER A 125 -3.10 -32.98 -14.51
N VAL A 126 -3.87 -32.97 -13.42
CA VAL A 126 -3.82 -31.94 -12.39
C VAL A 126 -3.14 -32.50 -11.13
N PRO A 127 -1.91 -32.06 -10.79
CA PRO A 127 -1.19 -32.59 -9.63
C PRO A 127 -1.84 -32.16 -8.31
N PHE A 128 -1.63 -32.93 -7.25
CA PHE A 128 -2.06 -32.53 -5.91
C PHE A 128 -1.30 -31.30 -5.40
N TYR A 129 -1.97 -30.47 -4.62
CA TYR A 129 -1.36 -29.40 -3.86
C TYR A 129 -0.70 -29.98 -2.59
N THR A 130 0.56 -30.38 -2.70
CA THR A 130 1.29 -31.07 -1.63
C THR A 130 1.71 -30.13 -0.50
N LEU A 131 2.01 -30.70 0.67
CA LEU A 131 2.60 -29.97 1.80
C LEU A 131 3.90 -29.27 1.39
N GLU A 132 4.74 -29.95 0.61
CA GLU A 132 6.00 -29.38 0.10
C GLU A 132 5.75 -28.12 -0.73
N LYS A 133 4.85 -28.19 -1.72
CA LYS A 133 4.49 -27.05 -2.58
C LYS A 133 3.87 -25.90 -1.78
N PHE A 134 3.06 -26.23 -0.76
CA PHE A 134 2.49 -25.25 0.14
C PHE A 134 3.56 -24.54 0.98
N LEU A 135 4.46 -25.29 1.61
CA LEU A 135 5.54 -24.76 2.47
C LEU A 135 6.56 -23.94 1.69
N GLU A 136 6.93 -24.37 0.48
CA GLU A 136 7.77 -23.59 -0.45
C GLU A 136 7.14 -22.22 -0.73
N GLY A 137 5.82 -22.20 -0.96
CA GLY A 137 5.05 -20.99 -1.16
C GLY A 137 5.15 -20.03 0.02
N VAL A 138 4.74 -20.46 1.22
CA VAL A 138 4.74 -19.56 2.39
C VAL A 138 6.15 -19.19 2.85
N THR A 139 7.15 -20.06 2.65
CA THR A 139 8.54 -19.80 3.07
C THR A 139 9.22 -18.72 2.22
N THR A 140 8.70 -18.46 1.00
CA THR A 140 9.11 -17.30 0.20
C THR A 140 9.00 -15.98 1.01
N PHE A 141 8.06 -15.89 1.95
CA PHE A 141 7.96 -14.78 2.90
C PHE A 141 9.25 -14.62 3.74
N LEU A 142 9.72 -15.69 4.36
CA LEU A 142 10.91 -15.69 5.20
C LEU A 142 12.19 -15.43 4.41
N ASP A 143 12.23 -15.87 3.15
CA ASP A 143 13.42 -15.77 2.32
C ASP A 143 13.58 -14.38 1.68
N TRP A 144 12.47 -13.68 1.43
CA TRP A 144 12.47 -12.42 0.66
C TRP A 144 11.89 -11.24 1.42
N TYR A 145 10.67 -11.37 1.96
CA TYR A 145 9.99 -10.25 2.62
C TYR A 145 10.60 -9.95 4.00
N TYR A 146 10.81 -11.00 4.80
CA TYR A 146 11.32 -10.87 6.16
C TYR A 146 12.69 -10.16 6.21
N PRO A 147 13.75 -10.60 5.49
CA PRO A 147 15.04 -9.93 5.56
C PRO A 147 15.02 -8.51 5.00
N GLU A 148 14.19 -8.24 3.99
CA GLU A 148 14.05 -6.90 3.44
C GLU A 148 13.45 -5.92 4.45
N THR A 149 12.46 -6.37 5.22
CA THR A 149 11.75 -5.50 6.15
C THR A 149 12.38 -5.41 7.52
N GLN A 150 13.01 -6.50 7.98
CA GLN A 150 13.65 -6.57 9.29
C GLN A 150 15.15 -6.20 9.25
N GLY A 151 15.75 -6.12 8.06
CA GLY A 151 17.18 -5.85 7.88
C GLY A 151 18.09 -7.02 8.29
N HIS A 152 17.53 -8.16 8.67
CA HIS A 152 18.24 -9.38 9.02
C HIS A 152 17.42 -10.62 8.67
N GLN A 153 18.09 -11.77 8.51
CA GLN A 153 17.41 -13.04 8.30
C GLN A 153 16.59 -13.45 9.54
N ALA A 154 15.51 -14.20 9.33
CA ALA A 154 14.75 -14.79 10.43
C ALA A 154 15.65 -15.71 11.27
N SER A 155 15.51 -15.65 12.59
CA SER A 155 16.24 -16.56 13.48
C SER A 155 15.81 -18.01 13.22
N GLN A 156 16.64 -18.97 13.62
CA GLN A 156 16.31 -20.39 13.48
C GLN A 156 14.99 -20.75 14.20
N SER A 157 14.77 -20.18 15.39
CA SER A 157 13.54 -20.38 16.17
C SER A 157 12.31 -19.75 15.49
N ALA A 158 12.45 -18.55 14.91
CA ALA A 158 11.38 -17.91 14.16
C ALA A 158 10.99 -18.73 12.92
N ARG A 159 11.99 -19.20 12.15
CA ARG A 159 11.75 -20.06 10.98
C ARG A 159 11.11 -21.40 11.37
N GLN A 160 11.59 -22.04 12.44
CA GLN A 160 11.03 -23.31 12.88
C GLN A 160 9.55 -23.17 13.31
N SER A 161 9.25 -22.19 14.16
CA SER A 161 7.86 -21.94 14.61
C SER A 161 6.93 -21.55 13.46
N PHE A 162 7.43 -20.84 12.45
CA PHE A 162 6.68 -20.53 11.23
C PHE A 162 6.32 -21.80 10.44
N LEU A 163 7.30 -22.68 10.22
CA LEU A 163 7.08 -23.93 9.48
C LEU A 163 6.14 -24.88 10.24
N GLU A 164 6.26 -24.98 11.56
CA GLU A 164 5.36 -25.77 12.41
C GLU A 164 3.92 -25.27 12.32
N LEU A 165 3.70 -23.95 12.46
CA LEU A 165 2.40 -23.31 12.31
C LEU A 165 1.75 -23.63 10.96
N TRP A 166 2.47 -23.39 9.87
CA TRP A 166 1.92 -23.60 8.53
C TRP A 166 1.73 -25.07 8.18
N THR A 167 2.61 -25.97 8.67
CA THR A 167 2.42 -27.42 8.51
C THR A 167 1.14 -27.88 9.18
N HIS A 168 0.88 -27.42 10.39
CA HIS A 168 -0.36 -27.73 11.11
C HIS A 168 -1.59 -27.25 10.32
N LEU A 169 -1.58 -26.00 9.86
CA LEU A 169 -2.68 -25.42 9.08
C LEU A 169 -2.90 -26.11 7.74
N TYR A 170 -1.86 -26.56 7.06
CA TYR A 170 -1.99 -27.36 5.84
C TYR A 170 -2.84 -28.61 6.05
N HIS A 171 -2.66 -29.30 7.19
CA HIS A 171 -3.45 -30.46 7.54
C HIS A 171 -4.90 -30.09 7.88
N GLU A 172 -5.14 -28.95 8.56
CA GLU A 172 -6.50 -28.44 8.75
C GLU A 172 -7.20 -28.15 7.41
N PHE A 173 -6.50 -27.55 6.44
CA PHE A 173 -7.07 -27.20 5.13
C PHE A 173 -7.58 -28.41 4.33
N GLN A 174 -7.17 -29.63 4.67
CA GLN A 174 -7.71 -30.85 4.05
C GLN A 174 -9.19 -31.08 4.40
N ALA A 175 -9.70 -30.46 5.47
CA ALA A 175 -11.12 -30.49 5.82
C ALA A 175 -11.99 -29.53 4.97
N LEU A 176 -11.37 -28.61 4.22
CA LEU A 176 -12.10 -27.78 3.25
C LEU A 176 -12.52 -28.64 2.05
N PRO A 177 -13.59 -28.27 1.33
CA PRO A 177 -13.92 -28.90 0.05
C PRO A 177 -12.70 -28.89 -0.89
N GLN A 178 -12.40 -30.04 -1.50
CA GLN A 178 -11.27 -30.19 -2.43
C GLN A 178 -11.77 -30.08 -3.87
N GLY A 179 -10.95 -29.50 -4.76
CA GLY A 179 -11.26 -29.28 -6.16
C GLY A 179 -10.07 -28.73 -6.92
N ILE A 180 -10.28 -28.36 -8.18
CA ILE A 180 -9.24 -27.68 -8.96
C ILE A 180 -8.99 -26.27 -8.41
N MET A 181 -7.73 -25.91 -8.26
CA MET A 181 -7.27 -24.57 -7.93
C MET A 181 -6.39 -24.07 -9.06
N LEU A 182 -6.79 -22.99 -9.73
CA LEU A 182 -6.00 -22.32 -10.75
C LEU A 182 -4.86 -21.49 -10.16
N ARG A 183 -5.00 -21.09 -8.89
CA ARG A 183 -4.02 -20.38 -8.03
C ARG A 183 -3.77 -18.91 -8.36
N ASP A 184 -3.92 -18.52 -9.63
CA ASP A 184 -3.73 -17.15 -10.09
C ASP A 184 -5.04 -16.57 -10.68
N PHE A 185 -6.16 -16.85 -10.00
CA PHE A 185 -7.50 -16.34 -10.32
C PHE A 185 -7.69 -14.91 -9.79
N HIS A 186 -7.32 -13.92 -10.59
CA HIS A 186 -7.40 -12.49 -10.26
C HIS A 186 -7.60 -11.63 -11.50
N VAL A 187 -7.94 -10.35 -11.35
CA VAL A 187 -8.46 -9.52 -12.47
C VAL A 187 -7.55 -9.38 -13.70
N ASP A 188 -6.24 -9.52 -13.55
CA ASP A 188 -5.32 -9.50 -14.71
C ASP A 188 -5.38 -10.78 -15.57
N ASN A 189 -5.81 -11.90 -14.98
CA ASN A 189 -5.84 -13.23 -15.60
C ASN A 189 -7.25 -13.68 -15.99
N LEU A 190 -8.24 -12.78 -15.88
CA LEU A 190 -9.62 -13.02 -16.30
C LEU A 190 -9.94 -12.13 -17.51
N ILE A 191 -10.60 -12.69 -18.52
CA ILE A 191 -11.08 -11.95 -19.70
C ILE A 191 -12.60 -11.99 -19.74
N TYR A 192 -13.24 -10.85 -19.98
CA TYR A 192 -14.67 -10.79 -20.24
C TYR A 192 -14.96 -11.09 -21.72
N LEU A 193 -15.74 -12.13 -21.96
CA LEU A 193 -16.11 -12.63 -23.29
C LEU A 193 -17.60 -12.38 -23.53
N GLU A 194 -17.95 -11.14 -23.94
CA GLU A 194 -19.33 -10.65 -24.09
C GLU A 194 -20.24 -11.59 -24.91
N ASN A 195 -19.68 -12.27 -25.92
CA ASN A 195 -20.43 -13.15 -26.82
C ASN A 195 -20.59 -14.59 -26.31
N ARG A 196 -20.12 -14.93 -25.09
CA ARG A 196 -20.28 -16.25 -24.50
C ARG A 196 -21.32 -16.23 -23.38
N PRO A 197 -22.17 -17.26 -23.25
CA PRO A 197 -23.20 -17.30 -22.22
C PRO A 197 -22.62 -17.65 -20.85
N ASP A 198 -23.31 -17.23 -19.79
CA ASP A 198 -23.08 -17.66 -18.41
C ASP A 198 -21.59 -17.59 -17.98
N THR A 199 -21.07 -18.60 -17.29
CA THR A 199 -19.65 -18.68 -16.85
C THR A 199 -18.66 -18.81 -18.01
N GLN A 200 -19.10 -19.14 -19.23
CA GLN A 200 -18.24 -19.08 -20.39
C GLN A 200 -17.87 -17.63 -20.75
N ALA A 201 -18.61 -16.63 -20.28
CA ALA A 201 -18.23 -15.22 -20.39
C ALA A 201 -16.95 -14.89 -19.59
N CYS A 202 -16.50 -15.77 -18.69
CA CYS A 202 -15.28 -15.63 -17.92
C CYS A 202 -14.14 -16.43 -18.57
N GLY A 203 -13.33 -15.77 -19.38
CA GLY A 203 -12.10 -16.31 -19.94
C GLY A 203 -11.02 -16.47 -18.88
N LEU A 204 -10.37 -17.63 -18.85
CA LEU A 204 -9.38 -18.01 -17.84
C LEU A 204 -7.98 -18.04 -18.47
N LEU A 205 -7.03 -17.30 -17.90
CA LEU A 205 -5.63 -17.33 -18.28
C LEU A 205 -4.75 -17.84 -17.12
N ASP A 206 -3.47 -18.09 -17.42
CA ASP A 206 -2.41 -18.34 -16.43
C ASP A 206 -2.68 -19.52 -15.46
N PHE A 207 -3.33 -20.58 -15.97
CA PHE A 207 -3.73 -21.76 -15.19
C PHE A 207 -2.72 -22.92 -15.24
N GLN A 208 -1.54 -22.75 -15.85
CA GLN A 208 -0.58 -23.85 -16.01
C GLN A 208 -0.05 -24.43 -14.68
N ASP A 209 -0.15 -23.66 -13.60
CA ASP A 209 0.31 -24.05 -12.27
C ASP A 209 -0.81 -24.65 -11.40
N ALA A 210 -1.98 -24.91 -12.02
CA ALA A 210 -3.15 -25.42 -11.36
C ALA A 210 -2.89 -26.76 -10.67
N CYS A 211 -3.58 -26.98 -9.56
CA CYS A 211 -3.43 -28.16 -8.73
C CYS A 211 -4.75 -28.54 -8.07
N TRP A 212 -4.83 -29.76 -7.57
CA TRP A 212 -5.96 -30.25 -6.80
C TRP A 212 -5.75 -29.98 -5.31
N GLY A 213 -6.64 -29.20 -4.69
CA GLY A 213 -6.52 -28.76 -3.30
C GLY A 213 -7.79 -28.04 -2.82
N PRO A 214 -7.72 -27.21 -1.76
CA PRO A 214 -8.90 -26.49 -1.25
C PRO A 214 -9.59 -25.64 -2.33
N ALA A 215 -10.80 -26.02 -2.74
CA ALA A 215 -11.51 -25.44 -3.88
C ALA A 215 -11.84 -23.94 -3.70
N VAL A 216 -11.97 -23.50 -2.44
CA VAL A 216 -12.21 -22.09 -2.09
C VAL A 216 -11.02 -21.17 -2.40
N TYR A 217 -9.84 -21.71 -2.74
CA TYR A 217 -8.62 -20.90 -2.94
C TYR A 217 -8.78 -19.79 -3.98
N ASP A 218 -9.37 -20.12 -5.14
CA ASP A 218 -9.52 -19.16 -6.24
C ASP A 218 -10.61 -18.11 -5.94
N PHE A 219 -11.65 -18.50 -5.21
CA PHE A 219 -12.62 -17.54 -4.67
C PHE A 219 -11.93 -16.56 -3.71
N LEU A 220 -11.03 -17.04 -2.85
CA LEU A 220 -10.26 -16.18 -1.96
C LEU A 220 -9.32 -15.26 -2.73
N SER A 221 -8.67 -15.71 -3.81
CA SER A 221 -7.82 -14.82 -4.63
C SER A 221 -8.61 -13.73 -5.34
N LEU A 222 -9.89 -13.95 -5.62
CA LEU A 222 -10.80 -12.94 -6.16
C LEU A 222 -11.22 -11.89 -5.12
N VAL A 223 -11.71 -12.31 -3.95
CA VAL A 223 -12.26 -11.37 -2.94
C VAL A 223 -11.19 -10.68 -2.10
N ASP A 224 -9.99 -11.25 -2.05
CA ASP A 224 -8.79 -10.69 -1.44
C ASP A 224 -7.74 -10.37 -2.54
N ASP A 225 -8.19 -9.82 -3.68
CA ASP A 225 -7.31 -9.42 -4.78
C ASP A 225 -6.45 -8.21 -4.38
N VAL A 226 -5.15 -8.44 -4.28
CA VAL A 226 -4.14 -7.47 -3.85
C VAL A 226 -3.91 -6.35 -4.87
N ARG A 227 -4.52 -6.41 -6.05
CA ARG A 227 -4.39 -5.41 -7.12
C ARG A 227 -5.44 -4.32 -7.07
N LEU A 228 -6.55 -4.55 -6.36
CA LEU A 228 -7.70 -3.63 -6.33
C LEU A 228 -8.17 -3.34 -4.91
N ASP A 229 -8.53 -2.09 -4.64
CA ASP A 229 -9.25 -1.72 -3.43
C ASP A 229 -10.74 -2.02 -3.60
N LEU A 230 -11.14 -3.22 -3.19
CA LEU A 230 -12.52 -3.69 -3.30
C LEU A 230 -13.39 -3.12 -2.16
N PRO A 231 -14.61 -2.63 -2.46
CA PRO A 231 -15.57 -2.24 -1.42
C PRO A 231 -15.98 -3.44 -0.56
N ASP A 232 -16.06 -3.26 0.75
CA ASP A 232 -16.46 -4.35 1.68
C ASP A 232 -17.84 -4.93 1.34
N LEU A 233 -18.79 -4.08 0.91
CA LEU A 233 -20.11 -4.53 0.47
C LEU A 233 -20.05 -5.53 -0.68
N LEU A 234 -19.15 -5.33 -1.65
CA LEU A 234 -19.00 -6.25 -2.79
C LEU A 234 -18.41 -7.59 -2.32
N ILE A 235 -17.44 -7.53 -1.40
CA ILE A 235 -16.81 -8.72 -0.82
C ILE A 235 -17.84 -9.54 -0.04
N ASP A 236 -18.67 -8.88 0.77
CA ASP A 236 -19.76 -9.51 1.52
C ASP A 236 -20.80 -10.15 0.59
N GLN A 237 -21.15 -9.48 -0.51
CA GLN A 237 -22.04 -10.05 -1.52
C GLN A 237 -21.46 -11.30 -2.19
N CYS A 238 -20.16 -11.29 -2.52
CA CYS A 238 -19.46 -12.44 -3.09
C CYS A 238 -19.43 -13.61 -2.10
N TRP A 239 -19.10 -13.35 -0.82
CA TRP A 239 -19.18 -14.36 0.24
C TRP A 239 -20.58 -14.92 0.43
N ALA A 240 -21.60 -14.07 0.48
CA ALA A 240 -22.99 -14.51 0.62
C ALA A 240 -23.45 -15.34 -0.59
N HIS A 241 -22.92 -15.07 -1.78
CA HIS A 241 -23.17 -15.91 -2.96
C HIS A 241 -22.48 -17.26 -2.85
N TYR A 242 -21.20 -17.29 -2.49
CA TYR A 242 -20.42 -18.52 -2.38
C TYR A 242 -20.93 -19.45 -1.27
N LEU A 243 -21.23 -18.90 -0.08
CA LEU A 243 -21.74 -19.66 1.06
C LEU A 243 -23.14 -20.24 0.85
N ARG A 244 -23.94 -19.70 -0.08
CA ARG A 244 -25.22 -20.31 -0.46
C ARG A 244 -25.03 -21.67 -1.13
N ALA A 245 -23.96 -21.86 -1.88
CA ALA A 245 -23.62 -23.15 -2.49
C ALA A 245 -22.81 -24.06 -1.57
N PHE A 246 -22.04 -23.48 -0.65
CA PHE A 246 -21.26 -24.21 0.36
C PHE A 246 -21.68 -23.82 1.78
N PRO A 247 -22.90 -24.16 2.24
CA PRO A 247 -23.44 -23.70 3.51
C PRO A 247 -22.67 -24.25 4.73
N THR A 248 -21.94 -25.35 4.57
CA THR A 248 -21.13 -25.98 5.61
C THR A 248 -19.65 -25.58 5.57
N LEU A 249 -19.26 -24.66 4.67
CA LEU A 249 -17.89 -24.19 4.57
C LEU A 249 -17.44 -23.54 5.88
N ASN A 250 -16.33 -24.01 6.44
CA ASN A 250 -15.69 -23.35 7.57
C ASN A 250 -15.02 -22.05 7.10
N LYS A 251 -15.73 -20.92 7.28
CA LYS A 251 -15.26 -19.59 6.85
C LYS A 251 -13.96 -19.18 7.55
N SER A 252 -13.81 -19.45 8.85
CA SER A 252 -12.57 -19.14 9.58
C SER A 252 -11.37 -19.89 9.01
N LEU A 253 -11.53 -21.17 8.69
CA LEU A 253 -10.47 -21.96 8.06
C LEU A 253 -10.15 -21.48 6.64
N ALA A 254 -11.15 -21.06 5.87
CA ALA A 254 -10.93 -20.41 4.57
C ALA A 254 -10.18 -19.07 4.72
N GLN A 255 -10.46 -18.27 5.75
CA GLN A 255 -9.69 -17.04 6.02
C GLN A 255 -8.23 -17.33 6.40
N LYS A 256 -7.97 -18.36 7.20
CA LYS A 256 -6.60 -18.85 7.48
C LYS A 256 -5.87 -19.23 6.17
N LEU A 257 -6.55 -19.92 5.25
CA LEU A 257 -6.02 -20.22 3.92
C LEU A 257 -5.74 -18.94 3.12
N SER A 258 -6.60 -17.92 3.22
CA SER A 258 -6.36 -16.64 2.57
C SER A 258 -5.10 -15.95 3.07
N VAL A 259 -4.88 -15.93 4.40
CA VAL A 259 -3.66 -15.38 4.99
C VAL A 259 -2.41 -16.14 4.55
N SER A 260 -2.48 -17.46 4.35
CA SER A 260 -1.36 -18.23 3.78
C SER A 260 -1.00 -17.76 2.36
N ARG A 261 -2.00 -17.48 1.52
CA ARG A 261 -1.81 -16.96 0.16
C ARG A 261 -1.19 -15.56 0.21
N LEU A 262 -1.71 -14.67 1.05
CA LEU A 262 -1.19 -13.31 1.22
C LEU A 262 0.26 -13.32 1.72
N THR A 263 0.59 -14.22 2.66
CA THR A 263 1.95 -14.45 3.16
C THR A 263 2.90 -14.85 2.02
N ARG A 264 2.49 -15.80 1.16
CA ARG A 264 3.24 -16.15 -0.06
C ARG A 264 3.45 -14.93 -0.96
N ILE A 265 2.39 -14.16 -1.22
CA ILE A 265 2.44 -13.01 -2.14
C ILE A 265 3.40 -11.92 -1.63
N LEU A 266 3.44 -11.63 -0.32
CA LEU A 266 4.41 -10.69 0.26
C LEU A 266 5.85 -11.05 -0.14
N GLY A 267 6.22 -12.32 0.02
CA GLY A 267 7.54 -12.82 -0.39
C GLY A 267 7.76 -12.74 -1.90
N VAL A 268 6.78 -13.17 -2.69
CA VAL A 268 6.89 -13.17 -4.16
C VAL A 268 7.06 -11.76 -4.71
N PHE A 269 6.33 -10.77 -4.21
CA PHE A 269 6.42 -9.39 -4.70
C PHE A 269 7.75 -8.73 -4.35
N VAL A 270 8.28 -8.96 -3.15
CA VAL A 270 9.63 -8.49 -2.80
C VAL A 270 10.69 -9.18 -3.65
N ARG A 271 10.56 -10.49 -3.90
CA ARG A 271 11.44 -11.22 -4.81
C ARG A 271 11.43 -10.64 -6.22
N LEU A 272 10.25 -10.42 -6.80
CA LEU A 272 10.10 -9.81 -8.12
C LEU A 272 10.74 -8.42 -8.20
N ALA A 273 10.59 -7.63 -7.14
CA ALA A 273 11.19 -6.30 -7.08
C ALA A 273 12.73 -6.35 -7.01
N LYS A 274 13.28 -7.20 -6.14
CA LYS A 274 14.72 -7.24 -5.84
C LYS A 274 15.54 -8.04 -6.84
N ARG A 275 15.07 -9.24 -7.17
CA ARG A 275 15.79 -10.18 -8.05
C ARG A 275 15.48 -9.91 -9.51
N ASP A 276 14.21 -9.65 -9.81
CA ASP A 276 13.71 -9.61 -11.19
C ASP A 276 13.54 -8.17 -11.74
N GLY A 277 13.92 -7.15 -10.95
CA GLY A 277 13.94 -5.75 -11.38
C GLY A 277 12.56 -5.12 -11.57
N LYS A 278 11.53 -5.59 -10.84
CA LYS A 278 10.13 -5.15 -10.99
C LYS A 278 9.61 -4.40 -9.76
N PRO A 279 10.09 -3.17 -9.51
CA PRO A 279 9.78 -2.45 -8.27
C PRO A 279 8.30 -2.09 -8.11
N HIS A 280 7.52 -2.04 -9.19
CA HIS A 280 6.10 -1.70 -9.14
C HIS A 280 5.25 -2.70 -8.33
N TYR A 281 5.70 -3.95 -8.17
CA TYR A 281 5.00 -4.93 -7.31
C TYR A 281 5.00 -4.51 -5.83
N LEU A 282 5.98 -3.71 -5.39
CA LEU A 282 6.02 -3.19 -4.02
C LEU A 282 4.83 -2.27 -3.72
N ASN A 283 4.22 -1.66 -4.75
CA ASN A 283 3.04 -0.81 -4.59
C ASN A 283 1.82 -1.57 -4.05
N HIS A 284 1.81 -2.91 -4.13
CA HIS A 284 0.71 -3.74 -3.64
C HIS A 284 0.89 -4.21 -2.19
N ILE A 285 2.10 -4.12 -1.62
CA ILE A 285 2.38 -4.57 -0.25
C ILE A 285 1.44 -3.97 0.81
N PRO A 286 1.12 -2.66 0.80
CA PRO A 286 0.21 -2.07 1.80
C PRO A 286 -1.18 -2.69 1.73
N ARG A 287 -1.66 -2.95 0.52
CA ARG A 287 -2.96 -3.58 0.31
C ARG A 287 -2.98 -5.00 0.84
N ILE A 288 -1.88 -5.74 0.70
CA ILE A 288 -1.76 -7.08 1.28
C ILE A 288 -1.93 -7.01 2.80
N TRP A 289 -1.24 -6.07 3.47
CA TRP A 289 -1.38 -5.88 4.91
C TRP A 289 -2.78 -5.48 5.33
N LYS A 290 -3.41 -4.52 4.64
CA LYS A 290 -4.81 -4.14 4.89
C LYS A 290 -5.75 -5.34 4.83
N ILE A 291 -5.58 -6.22 3.84
CA ILE A 291 -6.38 -7.44 3.71
C ILE A 291 -6.06 -8.45 4.84
N MET A 292 -4.78 -8.60 5.21
CA MET A 292 -4.37 -9.46 6.34
C MET A 292 -4.94 -8.95 7.66
N GLU A 293 -4.90 -7.64 7.92
CA GLU A 293 -5.45 -6.99 9.11
C GLU A 293 -6.97 -7.17 9.21
N ARG A 294 -7.68 -7.06 8.08
CA ARG A 294 -9.11 -7.42 8.02
C ARG A 294 -9.35 -8.87 8.41
N ASN A 295 -8.54 -9.80 7.89
CA ASN A 295 -8.65 -11.21 8.25
C ASN A 295 -8.31 -11.44 9.74
N PHE A 296 -7.33 -10.71 10.30
CA PHE A 296 -6.95 -10.74 11.71
C PHE A 296 -7.97 -10.14 12.68
N GLN A 297 -9.09 -9.59 12.19
CA GLN A 297 -10.27 -9.30 13.02
C GLN A 297 -11.02 -10.57 13.42
N ASN A 298 -10.83 -11.69 12.72
CA ASN A 298 -11.37 -12.97 13.14
C ASN A 298 -10.52 -13.54 14.30
N PRO A 299 -11.13 -13.81 15.48
CA PRO A 299 -10.42 -14.35 16.64
C PRO A 299 -9.78 -15.72 16.40
N ASP A 300 -10.29 -16.52 15.46
CA ASP A 300 -9.75 -17.86 15.13
C ASP A 300 -8.38 -17.80 14.44
N LEU A 301 -7.90 -16.61 14.07
CA LEU A 301 -6.59 -16.38 13.44
C LEU A 301 -5.52 -15.93 14.46
N VAL A 302 -5.81 -16.01 15.77
CA VAL A 302 -4.91 -15.54 16.84
C VAL A 302 -3.50 -16.14 16.76
N ASP A 303 -3.36 -17.42 16.39
CA ASP A 303 -2.05 -18.08 16.29
C ASP A 303 -1.19 -17.49 15.16
N ILE A 304 -1.81 -17.26 14.01
CA ILE A 304 -1.14 -16.64 12.85
C ILE A 304 -0.78 -15.19 13.20
N LYS A 305 -1.76 -14.42 13.70
CA LYS A 305 -1.56 -13.02 14.12
C LYS A 305 -0.43 -12.91 15.16
N GLY A 306 -0.42 -13.81 16.14
CA GLY A 306 0.58 -13.87 17.20
C GLY A 306 1.99 -14.14 16.67
N TRP A 307 2.13 -15.02 15.67
CA TRP A 307 3.43 -15.25 15.03
C TRP A 307 3.94 -13.99 14.33
N PHE A 308 3.10 -13.32 13.52
CA PHE A 308 3.46 -12.10 12.82
C PHE A 308 3.83 -10.97 13.82
N ALA A 309 3.00 -10.74 14.84
CA ALA A 309 3.24 -9.71 15.85
C ALA A 309 4.53 -9.94 16.66
N SER A 310 4.90 -11.21 16.91
CA SER A 310 6.09 -11.55 17.70
C SER A 310 7.39 -11.51 16.89
N ASN A 311 7.32 -11.67 15.57
CA ASN A 311 8.51 -11.88 14.73
C ASN A 311 8.77 -10.74 13.74
N ILE A 312 7.80 -9.88 13.47
CA ILE A 312 7.93 -8.76 12.54
C ILE A 312 7.81 -7.49 13.35
N THR A 313 8.90 -6.75 13.47
CA THR A 313 8.81 -5.34 13.86
C THR A 313 8.03 -4.62 12.77
N SER A 314 6.90 -4.03 13.15
CA SER A 314 5.86 -3.55 12.24
C SER A 314 6.45 -2.79 11.05
N SER A 315 6.38 -3.43 9.89
CA SER A 315 6.90 -2.91 8.64
C SER A 315 5.75 -2.86 7.64
N GLN A 316 5.30 -1.63 7.38
CA GLN A 316 4.40 -1.18 6.31
C GLN A 316 2.88 -1.23 6.54
N GLY A 317 2.35 -1.93 7.57
CA GLY A 317 0.94 -1.78 8.00
C GLY A 317 0.74 -0.78 9.15
N GLU A 318 1.70 -0.73 10.07
CA GLU A 318 1.72 0.21 11.20
C GLU A 318 3.17 0.63 11.50
N ARG A 319 3.77 1.48 10.66
CA ARG A 319 4.78 2.39 11.21
C ARG A 319 4.02 3.46 11.97
N CYS A 320 3.68 3.16 13.22
CA CYS A 320 3.08 4.14 14.12
C CYS A 320 4.05 5.31 14.23
N VAL A 321 3.59 6.49 13.80
CA VAL A 321 4.36 7.73 13.91
C VAL A 321 4.48 8.07 15.39
N ASN A 322 5.56 7.61 16.03
CA ASN A 322 5.76 7.67 17.47
C ASN A 322 6.99 8.50 17.88
N GLN A 323 7.62 9.16 16.90
CA GLN A 323 8.74 10.07 17.09
C GLN A 323 8.37 11.44 16.51
N ALA A 324 8.78 12.51 17.19
CA ALA A 324 8.45 13.85 16.78
C ALA A 324 9.68 14.78 16.72
N MET A 325 9.56 15.82 15.91
CA MET A 325 10.50 16.93 15.83
C MET A 325 9.77 18.26 16.05
N ILE A 326 10.26 19.09 16.95
CA ILE A 326 9.80 20.47 17.13
C ILE A 326 10.80 21.43 16.46
N LEU A 327 10.30 22.26 15.53
CA LEU A 327 11.09 23.31 14.89
C LEU A 327 11.11 24.58 15.76
N ALA A 328 12.28 24.89 16.33
CA ALA A 328 12.49 25.93 17.34
C ALA A 328 13.75 26.81 17.09
N ALA A 329 14.42 26.66 15.95
CA ALA A 329 15.66 27.40 15.63
C ALA A 329 15.46 28.88 15.16
N GLY A 330 14.23 29.28 14.82
CA GLY A 330 13.94 30.56 14.17
C GLY A 330 14.24 31.80 15.02
N MET A 331 14.73 32.87 14.38
CA MET A 331 15.07 34.14 15.05
C MET A 331 13.85 34.95 15.54
N GLY A 332 12.65 34.70 14.99
CA GLY A 332 11.44 35.42 15.38
C GLY A 332 11.50 36.93 15.16
N LYS A 333 12.16 37.42 14.10
CA LYS A 333 12.36 38.86 13.82
C LYS A 333 11.06 39.69 13.83
N ARG A 334 9.95 39.10 13.35
CA ARG A 334 8.62 39.73 13.32
C ARG A 334 7.98 39.94 14.71
N LEU A 335 8.51 39.30 15.76
CA LEU A 335 8.09 39.46 17.17
C LEU A 335 8.94 40.47 17.96
N GLN A 336 9.88 41.15 17.32
CA GLN A 336 10.66 42.16 18.03
C GLN A 336 9.75 43.28 18.58
N PRO A 337 10.05 43.84 19.77
CA PRO A 337 11.28 43.65 20.54
C PRO A 337 11.33 42.41 21.43
N LEU A 338 10.24 41.63 21.54
CA LEU A 338 10.17 40.47 22.46
C LEU A 338 11.27 39.44 22.21
N THR A 339 11.63 39.23 20.94
CA THR A 339 12.65 38.27 20.55
C THR A 339 14.08 38.77 20.63
N LEU A 340 14.34 40.01 21.08
CA LEU A 340 15.72 40.48 21.26
C LEU A 340 16.44 39.78 22.42
N THR A 341 15.70 39.41 23.47
CA THR A 341 16.25 38.81 24.69
C THR A 341 15.66 37.45 25.03
N THR A 342 14.58 37.02 24.37
CA THR A 342 13.91 35.74 24.61
C THR A 342 13.66 35.03 23.27
N PRO A 343 14.14 33.79 23.06
CA PRO A 343 13.89 33.08 21.80
C PRO A 343 12.39 32.83 21.62
N LYS A 344 11.90 32.88 20.37
CA LYS A 344 10.47 32.72 20.04
C LYS A 344 9.78 31.54 20.76
N PRO A 345 10.38 30.33 20.83
CA PRO A 345 9.78 29.19 21.53
C PRO A 345 9.55 29.41 23.04
N LEU A 346 10.25 30.36 23.67
CA LEU A 346 10.15 30.68 25.09
C LEU A 346 9.27 31.91 25.39
N ILE A 347 8.73 32.57 24.36
CA ILE A 347 7.70 33.59 24.56
C ILE A 347 6.49 32.97 25.24
N LYS A 348 5.87 33.70 26.16
CA LYS A 348 4.76 33.20 26.96
C LYS A 348 3.43 33.59 26.35
N LEU A 349 2.56 32.60 26.15
CA LEU A 349 1.13 32.76 25.94
C LEU A 349 0.43 32.34 27.23
N LYS A 350 -0.40 33.22 27.83
CA LYS A 350 -1.06 32.99 29.12
C LYS A 350 -0.12 32.41 30.21
N GLY A 351 1.11 32.92 30.28
CA GLY A 351 2.12 32.51 31.26
C GLY A 351 2.93 31.23 30.91
N LYS A 352 2.50 30.44 29.93
CA LYS A 352 3.19 29.20 29.50
C LYS A 352 4.04 29.46 28.23
N PRO A 353 5.30 29.01 28.16
CA PRO A 353 6.13 29.11 26.96
C PRO A 353 5.50 28.41 25.74
N LEU A 354 5.64 28.99 24.52
CA LEU A 354 5.06 28.41 23.30
C LEU A 354 5.48 26.95 23.07
N ILE A 355 6.76 26.64 23.26
CA ILE A 355 7.27 25.27 23.11
C ILE A 355 6.63 24.27 24.09
N GLN A 356 6.15 24.73 25.25
CA GLN A 356 5.49 23.85 26.21
C GLN A 356 4.12 23.40 25.69
N TYR A 357 3.41 24.22 24.94
CA TYR A 357 2.15 23.82 24.29
C TYR A 357 2.38 22.69 23.27
N ALA A 358 3.45 22.79 22.47
CA ALA A 358 3.88 21.73 21.58
C ALA A 358 4.24 20.45 22.35
N LEU A 359 5.03 20.55 23.42
CA LEU A 359 5.40 19.41 24.26
C LEU A 359 4.19 18.75 24.93
N ASP A 360 3.22 19.53 25.40
CA ASP A 360 2.00 19.01 26.03
C ASP A 360 1.17 18.17 25.05
N ARG A 361 1.13 18.56 23.77
CA ARG A 361 0.46 17.83 22.68
C ARG A 361 1.22 16.57 22.24
N LEU A 362 2.51 16.46 22.56
CA LEU A 362 3.38 15.36 22.17
C LEU A 362 3.69 14.37 23.31
N LYS A 363 2.93 14.40 24.42
CA LYS A 363 3.17 13.51 25.58
C LYS A 363 3.15 12.01 25.23
N SER A 364 2.45 11.61 24.18
CA SER A 364 2.40 10.22 23.69
C SER A 364 3.61 9.80 22.85
N MET A 365 4.48 10.74 22.46
CA MET A 365 5.65 10.43 21.63
C MET A 365 6.74 9.73 22.44
N THR A 366 7.32 8.70 21.87
CA THR A 366 8.42 7.93 22.48
C THR A 366 9.75 8.67 22.40
N LYS A 367 9.91 9.58 21.43
CA LYS A 367 11.10 10.39 21.22
C LYS A 367 10.73 11.74 20.65
N ILE A 368 11.28 12.80 21.22
CA ILE A 368 11.10 14.18 20.74
C ILE A 368 12.48 14.80 20.50
N VAL A 369 12.70 15.33 19.30
CA VAL A 369 13.90 16.11 18.96
C VAL A 369 13.50 17.58 18.81
N VAL A 370 14.32 18.50 19.30
CA VAL A 370 14.12 19.94 19.16
C VAL A 370 15.34 20.55 18.49
N ASN A 371 15.17 21.22 17.35
CA ASN A 371 16.30 21.96 16.76
C ASN A 371 16.48 23.34 17.42
N THR A 372 17.71 23.81 17.52
CA THR A 372 18.03 25.09 18.17
C THR A 372 19.09 25.87 17.42
N HIS A 373 18.98 27.21 17.42
CA HIS A 373 20.00 28.09 16.85
C HIS A 373 20.04 29.44 17.59
N TYR A 374 19.03 30.29 17.39
CA TYR A 374 18.98 31.62 17.98
C TYR A 374 18.72 31.56 19.50
N LEU A 375 19.58 32.21 20.30
CA LEU A 375 19.56 32.17 21.78
C LEU A 375 19.44 30.73 22.33
N ALA A 376 20.14 29.78 21.70
CA ALA A 376 20.03 28.35 21.97
C ALA A 376 20.24 27.99 23.45
N ASP A 377 21.18 28.64 24.15
CA ASP A 377 21.46 28.38 25.57
C ASP A 377 20.23 28.51 26.47
N GLN A 378 19.35 29.47 26.18
CA GLN A 378 18.10 29.64 26.93
C GLN A 378 17.14 28.49 26.66
N ILE A 379 17.04 28.03 25.41
CA ILE A 379 16.22 26.88 25.02
C ILE A 379 16.79 25.60 25.67
N HIS A 380 18.11 25.40 25.65
CA HIS A 380 18.78 24.27 26.27
C HIS A 380 18.52 24.23 27.77
N THR A 381 18.65 25.38 28.45
CA THR A 381 18.36 25.52 29.87
C THR A 381 16.91 25.14 30.19
N TYR A 382 15.94 25.60 29.38
CA TYR A 382 14.54 25.27 29.57
C TYR A 382 14.22 23.77 29.34
N LEU A 383 14.92 23.15 28.39
CA LEU A 383 14.71 21.74 28.01
C LEU A 383 15.52 20.74 28.84
N ALA A 384 16.49 21.19 29.66
CA ALA A 384 17.45 20.32 30.35
C ALA A 384 16.81 19.19 31.20
N ASN A 385 15.65 19.46 31.81
CA ASN A 385 14.94 18.49 32.65
C ASN A 385 13.76 17.82 31.91
N LYS A 386 13.71 17.92 30.57
CA LYS A 386 12.67 17.33 29.74
C LYS A 386 13.26 16.17 28.95
N ASN A 387 12.46 15.14 28.68
CA ASN A 387 12.86 13.98 27.89
C ASN A 387 12.88 14.32 26.39
N VAL A 388 13.83 15.17 25.97
CA VAL A 388 14.00 15.64 24.59
C VAL A 388 15.46 15.56 24.17
N ILE A 389 15.69 15.36 22.87
CA ILE A 389 17.02 15.41 22.26
C ILE A 389 17.19 16.76 21.57
N ILE A 390 18.34 17.41 21.76
CA ILE A 390 18.63 18.69 21.14
C ILE A 390 19.44 18.48 19.86
N SER A 391 18.96 18.99 18.73
CA SER A 391 19.69 19.05 17.46
C SER A 391 20.14 20.50 17.21
N HIS A 392 21.35 20.84 17.62
CA HIS A 392 21.85 22.21 17.48
C HIS A 392 22.33 22.51 16.05
N GLU A 393 22.00 23.71 15.56
CA GLU A 393 22.44 24.22 14.26
C GLU A 393 23.52 25.28 14.45
N ASN A 394 24.75 25.02 13.97
CA ASN A 394 25.85 25.99 14.04
C ASN A 394 25.59 27.25 13.19
N SER A 395 24.85 27.08 12.10
CA SER A 395 24.37 28.14 11.21
C SER A 395 22.89 27.88 10.94
N LEU A 396 22.06 28.91 10.85
CA LEU A 396 20.63 28.74 10.57
C LEU A 396 20.40 27.99 9.25
N LEU A 397 19.77 26.81 9.30
CA LEU A 397 19.61 25.91 8.15
C LEU A 397 18.25 26.01 7.45
N GLU A 398 17.40 26.96 7.85
CA GLU A 398 15.97 26.99 7.50
C GLU A 398 15.24 25.69 7.92
N THR A 399 13.97 25.52 7.51
CA THR A 399 13.16 24.39 7.99
C THR A 399 13.59 23.06 7.37
N GLY A 400 13.91 23.03 6.08
CA GLY A 400 14.28 21.81 5.35
C GLY A 400 15.68 21.33 5.77
N GLY A 401 16.64 22.25 5.82
CA GLY A 401 17.98 21.95 6.30
C GLY A 401 18.01 21.56 7.79
N GLY A 402 17.18 22.20 8.62
CA GLY A 402 17.02 21.85 10.03
C GLY A 402 16.49 20.43 10.24
N VAL A 403 15.47 20.01 9.47
CA VAL A 403 14.98 18.62 9.49
C VAL A 403 16.06 17.66 9.02
N LEU A 404 16.73 17.95 7.89
CA LEU A 404 17.80 17.13 7.35
C LEU A 404 18.93 16.91 8.37
N ASN A 405 19.32 17.96 9.10
CA ASN A 405 20.32 17.89 10.16
C ASN A 405 19.92 16.92 11.28
N ALA A 406 18.62 16.83 11.60
CA ALA A 406 18.12 16.01 12.70
C ALA A 406 17.77 14.55 12.31
N LEU A 407 17.69 14.21 11.01
CA LEU A 407 17.23 12.90 10.54
C LEU A 407 17.97 11.70 11.13
N HIS A 408 19.26 11.86 11.46
CA HIS A 408 20.08 10.82 12.06
C HIS A 408 19.58 10.33 13.43
N HIS A 409 18.69 11.08 14.10
CA HIS A 409 18.05 10.66 15.35
C HIS A 409 16.86 9.69 15.17
N PHE A 410 16.34 9.52 13.94
CA PHE A 410 15.00 8.98 13.69
C PHE A 410 14.92 7.60 13.01
N ARG A 411 16.01 6.82 12.96
CA ARG A 411 16.01 5.40 12.50
C ARG A 411 15.33 5.12 11.13
N GLN A 412 15.17 6.13 10.27
CA GLN A 412 14.46 6.04 8.97
C GLN A 412 12.93 5.83 9.06
N ASP A 413 12.33 6.11 10.21
CA ASP A 413 10.88 6.08 10.42
C ASP A 413 10.22 7.44 10.09
N PRO A 414 8.93 7.47 9.72
CA PRO A 414 8.19 8.71 9.57
C PRO A 414 8.17 9.52 10.88
N ILE A 415 8.35 10.84 10.77
CA ILE A 415 8.44 11.75 11.91
C ILE A 415 7.27 12.74 11.91
N LEU A 416 6.63 12.90 13.06
CA LEU A 416 5.69 13.99 13.30
C LEU A 416 6.48 15.28 13.51
N CYS A 417 6.37 16.25 12.61
CA CYS A 417 7.08 17.51 12.70
C CYS A 417 6.10 18.67 12.94
N LEU A 418 6.40 19.51 13.92
CA LEU A 418 5.61 20.70 14.23
C LEU A 418 6.47 21.92 14.51
N ASN A 419 5.97 23.08 14.12
CA ASN A 419 6.59 24.35 14.50
C ASN A 419 6.32 24.66 15.98
N SER A 420 7.27 25.29 16.68
CA SER A 420 7.08 25.67 18.09
C SER A 420 6.19 26.89 18.30
N ASP A 421 5.82 27.59 17.22
CA ASP A 421 5.23 28.93 17.24
C ASP A 421 3.78 28.99 16.74
N ILE A 422 3.13 27.83 16.71
CA ILE A 422 1.75 27.70 16.26
C ILE A 422 0.82 27.44 17.43
N TRP A 423 -0.42 27.89 17.28
CA TRP A 423 -1.53 27.57 18.15
C TRP A 423 -2.69 27.04 17.30
N TRP A 424 -3.36 26.00 17.77
CA TRP A 424 -4.55 25.46 17.12
C TRP A 424 -5.53 24.86 18.10
N GLN A 425 -6.80 24.88 17.75
CA GLN A 425 -7.88 24.29 18.52
C GLN A 425 -8.81 23.53 17.59
N GLU A 426 -9.04 22.26 17.90
CA GLU A 426 -9.99 21.39 17.24
C GLU A 426 -11.43 21.70 17.71
N ASN A 427 -12.40 21.66 16.79
CA ASN A 427 -13.82 21.69 17.17
C ASN A 427 -14.25 20.33 17.74
N GLN A 428 -13.70 19.24 17.22
CA GLN A 428 -13.90 17.85 17.65
C GLN A 428 -12.66 17.02 17.33
N GLY A 429 -12.43 15.95 18.10
CA GLY A 429 -11.35 15.00 17.86
C GLY A 429 -9.95 15.51 18.23
N ASN A 430 -8.93 14.76 17.82
CA ASN A 430 -7.52 15.09 18.00
C ASN A 430 -6.82 15.04 16.64
N ILE A 431 -6.42 16.21 16.14
CA ILE A 431 -5.85 16.30 14.78
C ILE A 431 -4.52 15.56 14.65
N LEU A 432 -3.75 15.40 15.74
CA LEU A 432 -2.50 14.65 15.70
C LEU A 432 -2.77 13.15 15.58
N GLU A 433 -3.76 12.63 16.30
CA GLU A 433 -4.17 11.22 16.18
C GLU A 433 -4.73 10.92 14.78
N GLU A 434 -5.56 11.81 14.25
CA GLU A 434 -6.06 11.72 12.88
C GLU A 434 -4.91 11.74 11.86
N LEU A 435 -3.94 12.65 12.03
CA LEU A 435 -2.77 12.74 11.15
C LEU A 435 -1.94 11.45 11.18
N MET A 436 -1.66 10.92 12.37
CA MET A 436 -0.86 9.71 12.53
C MET A 436 -1.58 8.46 12.01
N SER A 437 -2.89 8.35 12.22
CA SER A 437 -3.70 7.24 11.70
C SER A 437 -3.94 7.32 10.18
N THR A 438 -3.91 8.53 9.61
CA THR A 438 -4.03 8.73 8.15
C THR A 438 -2.72 8.43 7.41
N TRP A 439 -1.58 8.43 8.11
CA TRP A 439 -0.28 8.21 7.49
C TRP A 439 -0.19 6.83 6.83
N ASP A 440 0.15 6.82 5.54
CA ASP A 440 0.47 5.60 4.80
C ASP A 440 1.86 5.72 4.18
N ASP A 441 2.80 4.95 4.74
CA ASP A 441 4.22 4.92 4.36
C ASP A 441 4.45 4.64 2.86
N ALA A 442 3.54 3.91 2.23
CA ALA A 442 3.66 3.53 0.84
C ALA A 442 3.09 4.55 -0.14
N PHE A 443 2.16 5.41 0.29
CA PHE A 443 1.61 6.46 -0.58
C PHE A 443 2.12 7.86 -0.24
N MET A 444 2.76 8.04 0.91
CA MET A 444 3.11 9.36 1.43
C MET A 444 4.60 9.49 1.72
N ASP A 445 5.17 10.61 1.29
CA ASP A 445 6.44 11.13 1.79
C ASP A 445 6.22 12.32 2.71
N VAL A 446 5.11 13.03 2.48
CA VAL A 446 4.69 14.20 3.24
C VAL A 446 3.17 14.17 3.40
N LEU A 447 2.72 14.29 4.65
CA LEU A 447 1.30 14.47 4.98
C LEU A 447 1.17 15.76 5.80
N LEU A 448 0.42 16.73 5.29
CA LEU A 448 0.26 18.03 5.92
C LEU A 448 -1.07 18.12 6.67
N VAL A 449 -1.09 18.89 7.76
CA VAL A 449 -2.35 19.47 8.26
C VAL A 449 -2.52 20.83 7.60
N LEU A 450 -3.68 21.05 7.00
CA LEU A 450 -4.06 22.33 6.42
C LEU A 450 -5.26 22.90 7.17
N VAL A 451 -5.44 24.22 7.10
CA VAL A 451 -6.63 24.90 7.60
C VAL A 451 -7.21 25.77 6.49
N GLN A 452 -8.52 25.90 6.44
CA GLN A 452 -9.14 26.88 5.55
C GLN A 452 -8.75 28.29 5.97
N LYS A 453 -8.45 29.16 5.01
CA LYS A 453 -7.97 30.51 5.27
C LYS A 453 -8.89 31.32 6.19
N GLU A 454 -10.20 31.19 6.03
CA GLU A 454 -11.22 31.82 6.89
C GLU A 454 -11.22 31.36 8.35
N ASN A 455 -10.61 30.20 8.63
CA ASN A 455 -10.47 29.65 9.97
C ASN A 455 -9.15 30.02 10.65
N THR A 456 -8.33 30.83 9.99
CA THR A 456 -7.14 31.42 10.60
C THR A 456 -7.49 32.67 11.40
N LEU A 457 -6.79 32.91 12.51
CA LEU A 457 -7.06 34.07 13.38
C LEU A 457 -6.20 35.30 13.06
N ASN A 458 -4.98 35.08 12.57
CA ASN A 458 -3.95 36.12 12.37
C ASN A 458 -3.09 35.88 11.10
N PHE A 459 -3.62 35.17 10.10
CA PHE A 459 -2.90 34.94 8.86
C PHE A 459 -3.23 36.01 7.82
N ALA A 460 -2.21 36.76 7.39
CA ALA A 460 -2.33 37.81 6.37
C ALA A 460 -1.86 37.35 4.96
N GLY A 461 -1.48 36.08 4.81
CA GLY A 461 -0.96 35.55 3.54
C GLY A 461 -2.06 35.28 2.49
N LEU A 462 -1.64 34.95 1.27
CA LEU A 462 -2.55 34.63 0.17
C LEU A 462 -3.09 33.19 0.22
N GLY A 463 -2.45 32.32 1.01
CA GLY A 463 -2.70 30.88 1.07
C GLY A 463 -1.49 30.10 0.57
N ASP A 464 -1.43 28.80 0.84
CA ASP A 464 -0.27 27.94 0.53
C ASP A 464 -0.61 26.81 -0.45
N PHE A 465 -1.86 26.31 -0.44
CA PHE A 465 -2.24 25.12 -1.21
C PHE A 465 -3.63 25.21 -1.83
N THR A 466 -3.75 24.69 -3.04
CA THR A 466 -5.04 24.39 -3.69
C THR A 466 -5.27 22.88 -3.72
N TRP A 467 -6.53 22.47 -3.61
CA TRP A 467 -6.91 21.06 -3.66
C TRP A 467 -8.14 20.88 -4.54
N ASP A 468 -8.04 20.02 -5.56
CA ASP A 468 -9.12 19.69 -6.49
C ASP A 468 -9.94 18.44 -6.07
N GLY A 469 -9.75 17.99 -4.82
CA GLY A 469 -10.34 16.75 -4.30
C GLY A 469 -9.50 15.49 -4.55
N LYS A 470 -8.43 15.56 -5.34
CA LYS A 470 -7.51 14.42 -5.61
C LYS A 470 -6.04 14.77 -5.43
N THR A 471 -5.63 15.94 -5.87
CA THR A 471 -4.23 16.38 -5.93
C THR A 471 -4.04 17.66 -5.13
N LEU A 472 -3.13 17.59 -4.15
CA LEU A 472 -2.70 18.76 -3.41
C LEU A 472 -1.60 19.49 -4.17
N THR A 473 -1.86 20.74 -4.56
CA THR A 473 -0.92 21.53 -5.37
C THR A 473 -0.37 22.70 -4.54
N PRO A 474 0.96 22.81 -4.40
CA PRO A 474 1.56 23.96 -3.75
C PRO A 474 1.43 25.25 -4.57
N ALA A 475 0.90 26.31 -3.96
CA ALA A 475 0.59 27.60 -4.57
C ALA A 475 1.52 28.70 -4.03
N PHE A 476 2.82 28.58 -4.31
CA PHE A 476 3.87 29.46 -3.78
C PHE A 476 4.40 30.51 -4.78
N ARG A 477 3.65 30.87 -5.84
CA ARG A 477 4.07 31.90 -6.80
C ARG A 477 3.61 33.29 -6.37
N GLU A 478 4.30 34.33 -6.85
CA GLU A 478 3.84 35.71 -6.65
C GLU A 478 2.44 35.89 -7.24
N ASN A 479 1.51 36.36 -6.40
CA ASN A 479 0.08 36.59 -6.66
C ASN A 479 -0.86 35.37 -6.70
N ASP A 480 -0.39 34.16 -6.40
CA ASP A 480 -1.29 33.01 -6.24
C ASP A 480 -2.15 33.19 -4.97
N THR A 481 -3.47 33.05 -5.09
CA THR A 481 -4.39 32.95 -3.96
C THR A 481 -4.81 31.51 -3.76
N ALA A 482 -4.75 31.00 -2.53
CA ALA A 482 -5.09 29.62 -2.24
C ALA A 482 -6.03 29.52 -1.02
N PRO A 483 -7.01 28.60 -1.04
CA PRO A 483 -8.00 28.49 0.04
C PRO A 483 -7.44 27.85 1.32
N TYR A 484 -6.33 27.11 1.21
CA TYR A 484 -5.75 26.38 2.33
C TYR A 484 -4.40 26.97 2.77
N VAL A 485 -4.20 27.00 4.08
CA VAL A 485 -2.99 27.48 4.76
C VAL A 485 -2.33 26.30 5.47
N TYR A 486 -1.01 26.21 5.38
CA TYR A 486 -0.24 25.22 6.12
C TYR A 486 -0.17 25.58 7.59
N THR A 487 -0.53 24.63 8.47
CA THR A 487 -0.62 24.89 9.91
C THR A 487 0.71 24.78 10.64
N GLY A 488 1.80 24.38 9.98
CA GLY A 488 3.04 24.05 10.66
C GLY A 488 3.05 22.66 11.29
N ILE A 489 2.05 21.79 11.04
CA ILE A 489 1.97 20.41 11.52
C ILE A 489 2.02 19.45 10.32
N GLN A 490 2.88 18.44 10.37
CA GLN A 490 3.08 17.50 9.27
C GLN A 490 3.67 16.17 9.73
N ILE A 491 3.56 15.14 8.89
CA ILE A 491 4.42 13.96 8.94
C ILE A 491 5.36 13.98 7.74
N LEU A 492 6.63 13.70 8.00
CA LEU A 492 7.69 13.62 6.99
C LEU A 492 8.33 12.24 7.03
N HIS A 493 8.50 11.60 5.88
CA HIS A 493 9.37 10.43 5.79
C HIS A 493 10.82 10.86 5.51
N PRO A 494 11.83 10.33 6.21
CA PRO A 494 13.25 10.57 5.92
C PRO A 494 13.65 10.31 4.46
N ARG A 495 12.86 9.51 3.73
CA ARG A 495 13.11 9.13 2.32
C ARG A 495 12.92 10.33 1.38
N ALA A 496 12.08 11.29 1.77
CA ALA A 496 11.86 12.51 1.01
C ALA A 496 13.15 13.33 0.82
N PHE A 497 14.15 13.10 1.69
CA PHE A 497 15.40 13.84 1.77
C PHE A 497 16.63 13.08 1.23
N LEU A 498 16.48 11.86 0.70
CA LEU A 498 17.63 11.00 0.32
C LEU A 498 18.63 11.65 -0.66
N ASP A 499 18.13 12.49 -1.55
CA ASP A 499 18.96 13.18 -2.56
C ASP A 499 19.39 14.58 -2.13
N GLU A 500 19.00 15.02 -0.94
CA GLU A 500 19.25 16.39 -0.48
C GLU A 500 20.68 16.54 0.05
N LYS A 501 21.33 17.61 -0.40
CA LYS A 501 22.65 18.00 0.12
C LYS A 501 22.46 18.77 1.43
N PHE A 502 23.40 18.59 2.35
CA PHE A 502 23.44 19.38 3.57
C PHE A 502 23.69 20.87 3.25
N ARG A 503 22.63 21.69 3.33
CA ARG A 503 22.63 23.15 3.11
C ARG A 503 21.44 23.79 3.82
N ALA A 504 21.38 25.12 3.84
CA ALA A 504 20.17 25.83 4.22
C ALA A 504 19.14 25.77 3.07
N PHE A 505 17.91 25.31 3.36
CA PHE A 505 16.80 25.27 2.40
C PHE A 505 15.44 25.09 3.08
N SER A 506 14.37 25.47 2.36
CA SER A 506 12.99 25.40 2.84
C SER A 506 12.35 24.03 2.60
N LEU A 507 11.47 23.59 3.52
CA LEU A 507 10.64 22.40 3.34
C LEU A 507 9.71 22.49 2.12
N VAL A 508 9.44 23.70 1.63
CA VAL A 508 8.68 23.93 0.39
C VAL A 508 9.31 23.18 -0.80
N GLU A 509 10.63 23.04 -0.85
CA GLU A 509 11.31 22.27 -1.90
C GLU A 509 10.92 20.78 -1.84
N ILE A 510 10.84 20.22 -0.63
CA ILE A 510 10.42 18.83 -0.39
C ILE A 510 8.95 18.64 -0.75
N TYR A 511 8.08 19.59 -0.40
CA TYR A 511 6.66 19.54 -0.77
C TYR A 511 6.48 19.52 -2.28
N LYS A 512 7.22 20.37 -3.01
CA LYS A 512 7.19 20.39 -4.48
C LYS A 512 7.68 19.06 -5.08
N LYS A 513 8.71 18.42 -4.49
CA LYS A 513 9.20 17.10 -4.92
C LYS A 513 8.15 16.01 -4.69
N ALA A 514 7.60 15.93 -3.49
CA ALA A 514 6.57 14.95 -3.12
C ALA A 514 5.29 15.14 -3.96
N ALA A 515 4.87 16.39 -4.23
CA ALA A 515 3.72 16.68 -5.08
C ALA A 515 3.90 16.15 -6.50
N LYS A 516 5.08 16.35 -7.11
CA LYS A 516 5.38 15.81 -8.45
C LYS A 516 5.30 14.29 -8.53
N GLN A 517 5.52 13.61 -7.40
CA GLN A 517 5.46 12.15 -7.28
C GLN A 517 4.09 11.65 -6.82
N ASN A 518 3.11 12.53 -6.62
CA ASN A 518 1.81 12.23 -6.00
C ASN A 518 1.90 11.66 -4.57
N ARG A 519 2.99 11.97 -3.86
CA ARG A 519 3.30 11.52 -2.48
C ARG A 519 3.15 12.62 -1.43
N LEU A 520 2.61 13.77 -1.83
CA LEU A 520 2.16 14.85 -0.94
C LEU A 520 0.66 14.72 -0.71
N LYS A 521 0.24 14.59 0.54
CA LYS A 521 -1.16 14.50 0.96
C LYS A 521 -1.45 15.50 2.07
N ALA A 522 -2.73 15.70 2.38
CA ALA A 522 -3.15 16.54 3.49
C ALA A 522 -4.44 16.03 4.15
N ILE A 523 -4.61 16.40 5.41
CA ILE A 523 -5.89 16.43 6.12
C ILE A 523 -6.25 17.87 6.48
N ILE A 524 -7.54 18.14 6.71
CA ILE A 524 -8.04 19.49 7.00
C ILE A 524 -8.41 19.59 8.47
N LEU A 525 -7.77 20.51 9.18
CA LEU A 525 -8.13 20.89 10.53
C LEU A 525 -9.55 21.48 10.55
N ASN A 526 -10.46 20.77 11.20
CA ASN A 526 -11.76 21.30 11.60
C ASN A 526 -11.61 22.06 12.93
N GLY A 527 -11.31 23.36 12.85
CA GLY A 527 -10.99 24.14 14.03
C GLY A 527 -10.45 25.53 13.71
N LYS A 528 -9.78 26.14 14.68
CA LYS A 528 -9.09 27.44 14.53
C LYS A 528 -7.58 27.26 14.63
N TRP A 529 -6.84 28.13 13.95
CA TRP A 529 -5.38 28.11 13.92
C TRP A 529 -4.77 29.51 13.87
N SER A 530 -3.57 29.68 14.43
CA SER A 530 -2.78 30.91 14.36
C SER A 530 -1.26 30.65 14.39
N ASP A 531 -0.51 31.31 13.50
CA ASP A 531 0.93 31.59 13.68
C ASP A 531 1.08 32.70 14.73
N ILE A 532 1.88 32.48 15.76
CA ILE A 532 2.25 33.49 16.75
C ILE A 532 3.49 34.22 16.22
N GLY A 533 3.31 34.94 15.12
CA GLY A 533 4.40 35.53 14.35
C GLY A 533 4.69 37.00 14.65
N THR A 534 3.75 37.69 15.29
CA THR A 534 3.78 39.15 15.55
C THR A 534 3.26 39.46 16.95
N PRO A 535 3.63 40.61 17.55
CA PRO A 535 3.12 41.01 18.86
C PRO A 535 1.58 41.11 18.90
N GLN A 536 0.97 41.59 17.82
CA GLN A 536 -0.48 41.70 17.68
C GLN A 536 -1.17 40.32 17.71
N ALA A 537 -0.58 39.31 17.04
CA ALA A 537 -1.12 37.96 17.07
C ALA A 537 -1.05 37.35 18.47
N LEU A 538 0.06 37.61 19.19
CA LEU A 538 0.23 37.17 20.58
C LEU A 538 -0.78 37.84 21.52
N GLU A 539 -0.94 39.16 21.44
CA GLU A 539 -1.88 39.94 22.26
C GLU A 539 -3.33 39.46 22.07
N LYS A 540 -3.76 39.28 20.82
CA LYS A 540 -5.10 38.76 20.51
C LYS A 540 -5.35 37.38 21.11
N LEU A 541 -4.37 36.47 21.04
CA LEU A 541 -4.47 35.15 21.67
C LEU A 541 -4.44 35.21 23.20
N GLN A 542 -3.77 36.21 23.78
CA GLN A 542 -3.80 36.46 25.23
C GLN A 542 -5.16 36.94 25.72
N GLU A 543 -6.02 37.48 24.87
CA GLU A 543 -7.38 37.89 25.23
C GLU A 543 -8.39 36.74 25.07
N MET A 544 -8.08 35.73 24.26
CA MET A 544 -8.97 34.59 24.03
C MET A 544 -9.09 33.69 25.27
N ASP A 545 -10.27 33.07 25.41
CA ASP A 545 -10.45 31.96 26.32
C ASP A 545 -9.75 30.72 25.77
N LEU A 546 -8.68 30.31 26.45
CA LEU A 546 -7.88 29.13 26.11
C LEU A 546 -8.10 28.00 27.13
N SER A 547 -9.20 28.03 27.90
CA SER A 547 -9.54 27.03 28.92
C SER A 547 -9.45 25.59 28.40
N HIS A 548 -9.84 25.34 27.15
CA HIS A 548 -9.72 24.02 26.50
C HIS A 548 -8.28 23.51 26.31
N TYR A 549 -7.25 24.37 26.42
CA TYR A 549 -5.84 24.00 26.31
C TYR A 549 -5.23 23.55 27.65
N PHE A 550 -5.88 23.91 28.75
CA PHE A 550 -5.49 23.49 30.07
C PHE A 550 -6.34 22.27 30.40
N LEU A 551 -5.95 21.12 29.86
CA LEU A 551 -6.39 19.84 30.42
C LEU A 551 -6.12 19.95 31.92
N GLU A 552 -7.19 19.85 32.72
CA GLU A 552 -7.09 19.80 34.18
C GLU A 552 -5.99 18.80 34.52
N GLU A 553 -4.97 19.26 35.26
CA GLU A 553 -4.03 18.36 35.89
C GLU A 553 -4.89 17.43 36.76
N GLU A 554 -4.94 16.14 36.40
CA GLU A 554 -5.51 15.11 37.28
C GLU A 554 -4.83 15.27 38.65
N LYS A 555 -5.65 15.62 39.65
CA LYS A 555 -5.25 15.78 41.05
C LYS A 555 -4.74 14.50 41.68
#